data_AF-A0AA42BPP4-F1
#
_entry.id   AF-A0AA42BPP4-F1
#
_cell.length_a   1.000
_cell.length_b   1.000
_cell.length_c   1.000
_cell.angle_alpha   90.00
_cell.angle_beta   90.00
_cell.angle_gamma   90.00
#
_symmetry.space_group_name_H-M   'P 1'
#
loop_
_entity.id
_entity.type
_entity.pdbx_description
1 polymer ?
#
loop_
_entity_poly.entity_id
_entity_poly.type
_entity_poly.pdbx_seq_one_letter_code
_entity_poly.pdbx_strand_id
1 'polypeptide(L)'
;MEAGQLFDEKAKQGLELLLHHYWILRAKQPEWYQLIREREKVLRRYISDKFGLRLIVHQYFIKLEKIPVEPEGWMGIQDFQEQMDYAIFCCALSFLEGKAVEEQFLLSELCQDLQGDYPGELPLDWTLYTHRKSLIRVMKVLLDFQLIRVVDGDIARFDHNEEQEVLYEATVYSRYFMRTYPDDFSAYRHWEELLESDWKMNQEDERRKRVYRKLFFSPGLQRGEQQDLDFHYIRNFRNRLSEDIEEHSDYTLHIYKNTAFLSTAEPRQYHKVFPTNQAVSDLILQLSWYMHQQPERFQPNESGQVLLTKSEFERMVEELRQQFQQGWSKAFREKSVSAVCADMLGEMKYWMMAEADEAFIRIRPLAGVLAGQYPKDFQEGTANE
;
A
#
# COMPACT_ATOMS: atom_id res chain seq x y z
N MET A 1 -15.19 -17.72 -31.06
CA MET A 1 -14.21 -16.81 -30.44
C MET A 1 -13.17 -17.69 -29.75
N GLU A 2 -11.88 -17.50 -30.05
CA GLU A 2 -10.80 -18.35 -29.51
C GLU A 2 -10.72 -18.24 -27.98
N ALA A 3 -10.39 -19.34 -27.30
CA ALA A 3 -10.37 -19.50 -25.84
C ALA A 3 -9.33 -18.65 -25.07
N GLY A 4 -8.74 -17.63 -25.72
CA GLY A 4 -7.80 -16.66 -25.14
C GLY A 4 -8.18 -15.19 -25.40
N GLN A 5 -9.38 -14.92 -25.91
CA GLN A 5 -9.86 -13.55 -26.18
C GLN A 5 -10.95 -13.07 -25.20
N LEU A 6 -11.50 -13.97 -24.38
CA LEU A 6 -12.48 -13.66 -23.34
C LEU A 6 -11.76 -13.46 -22.01
N PHE A 7 -12.27 -12.56 -21.18
CA PHE A 7 -11.79 -12.37 -19.81
C PHE A 7 -12.37 -13.46 -18.93
N ASP A 8 -11.68 -14.60 -18.85
CA ASP A 8 -12.10 -15.79 -18.12
C ASP A 8 -11.58 -15.79 -16.66
N GLU A 9 -11.92 -16.82 -15.89
CA GLU A 9 -11.47 -16.97 -14.49
C GLU A 9 -9.94 -16.96 -14.34
N LYS A 10 -9.22 -17.47 -15.35
CA LYS A 10 -7.75 -17.40 -15.39
C LYS A 10 -7.27 -15.96 -15.57
N ALA A 11 -7.95 -15.15 -16.38
CA ALA A 11 -7.66 -13.73 -16.52
C ALA A 11 -7.99 -12.96 -15.22
N LYS A 12 -9.09 -13.27 -14.52
CA LYS A 12 -9.38 -12.69 -13.19
C LYS A 12 -8.26 -12.96 -12.20
N GLN A 13 -7.83 -14.22 -12.09
CA GLN A 13 -6.70 -14.60 -11.25
C GLN A 13 -5.40 -13.89 -11.68
N GLY A 14 -5.13 -13.80 -12.99
CA GLY A 14 -3.97 -13.09 -13.52
C GLY A 14 -3.97 -11.60 -13.16
N LEU A 15 -5.12 -10.94 -13.26
CA LEU A 15 -5.27 -9.53 -12.86
C LEU A 15 -5.03 -9.35 -11.37
N GLU A 16 -5.62 -10.19 -10.54
CA GLU A 16 -5.46 -10.16 -9.09
C GLU A 16 -3.98 -10.30 -8.69
N LEU A 17 -3.27 -11.28 -9.25
CA LEU A 17 -1.82 -11.45 -9.02
C LEU A 17 -1.02 -10.20 -9.39
N LEU A 18 -1.37 -9.54 -10.51
CA LEU A 18 -0.71 -8.30 -10.94
C LEU A 18 -0.97 -7.12 -10.00
N LEU A 19 -2.15 -7.07 -9.37
CA LEU A 19 -2.53 -6.03 -8.42
C LEU A 19 -1.81 -6.19 -7.09
N HIS A 20 -1.67 -7.42 -6.58
CA HIS A 20 -1.12 -7.71 -5.25
C HIS A 20 0.40 -7.93 -5.19
N HIS A 21 1.05 -8.14 -6.32
CA HIS A 21 2.50 -8.37 -6.36
C HIS A 21 3.24 -7.30 -7.16
N TYR A 22 4.41 -6.88 -6.68
CA TYR A 22 5.29 -5.99 -7.44
C TYR A 22 5.92 -6.73 -8.63
N TRP A 23 6.48 -7.91 -8.38
CA TRP A 23 7.06 -8.81 -9.38
C TRP A 23 6.31 -10.15 -9.41
N ILE A 24 6.10 -10.68 -10.61
CA ILE A 24 5.84 -12.11 -10.82
C ILE A 24 7.09 -12.70 -11.46
N LEU A 25 7.91 -13.40 -10.69
CA LEU A 25 9.21 -13.90 -11.13
C LEU A 25 9.07 -15.31 -11.68
N ARG A 26 9.52 -15.54 -12.91
CA ARG A 26 9.43 -16.87 -13.55
C ARG A 26 10.17 -17.95 -12.75
N ALA A 27 11.28 -17.59 -12.12
CA ALA A 27 12.08 -18.52 -11.32
C ALA A 27 11.43 -18.89 -9.97
N LYS A 28 10.62 -18.00 -9.38
CA LYS A 28 9.98 -18.25 -8.07
C LYS A 28 8.53 -18.72 -8.22
N GLN A 29 7.79 -18.19 -9.19
CA GLN A 29 6.38 -18.50 -9.44
C GLN A 29 6.14 -18.82 -10.93
N PRO A 30 6.67 -19.94 -11.46
CA PRO A 30 6.55 -20.30 -12.86
C PRO A 30 5.09 -20.48 -13.32
N GLU A 31 4.22 -20.98 -12.43
CA GLU A 31 2.80 -21.17 -12.71
C GLU A 31 2.06 -19.84 -12.88
N TRP A 32 2.31 -18.87 -11.99
CA TRP A 32 1.73 -17.53 -12.09
C TRP A 32 2.23 -16.80 -13.33
N TYR A 33 3.52 -16.90 -13.61
CA TYR A 33 4.12 -16.35 -14.82
C TYR A 33 3.46 -16.91 -16.07
N GLN A 34 3.29 -18.24 -16.15
CA GLN A 34 2.67 -18.89 -17.30
C GLN A 34 1.19 -18.51 -17.45
N LEU A 35 0.44 -18.48 -16.34
CA LEU A 35 -0.97 -18.07 -16.32
C LEU A 35 -1.17 -16.68 -16.94
N ILE A 36 -0.39 -15.70 -16.48
CA ILE A 36 -0.49 -14.32 -16.97
C ILE A 36 -0.04 -14.24 -18.43
N ARG A 37 1.01 -14.96 -18.80
CA ARG A 37 1.51 -14.98 -20.20
C ARG A 37 0.48 -15.56 -21.17
N GLU A 38 -0.26 -16.60 -20.78
CA GLU A 38 -1.36 -17.17 -21.57
C GLU A 38 -2.56 -16.22 -21.72
N ARG A 39 -2.71 -15.23 -20.84
CA ARG A 39 -3.79 -14.24 -20.84
C ARG A 39 -3.31 -12.81 -21.11
N GLU A 40 -2.07 -12.64 -21.59
CA GLU A 40 -1.44 -11.33 -21.74
C GLU A 40 -2.29 -10.36 -22.55
N LYS A 41 -2.84 -10.80 -23.69
CA LYS A 41 -3.60 -9.93 -24.60
C LYS A 41 -4.82 -9.31 -23.92
N VAL A 42 -5.62 -10.12 -23.23
CA VAL A 42 -6.86 -9.66 -22.56
C VAL A 42 -6.53 -8.82 -21.32
N LEU A 43 -5.52 -9.23 -20.54
CA LEU A 43 -5.05 -8.48 -19.37
C LEU A 43 -4.49 -7.11 -19.77
N ARG A 44 -3.61 -7.06 -20.75
CA ARG A 44 -3.02 -5.82 -21.27
C ARG A 44 -4.09 -4.86 -21.76
N ARG A 45 -5.08 -5.35 -22.51
CA ARG A 45 -6.19 -4.55 -23.00
C ARG A 45 -7.02 -3.98 -21.85
N TYR A 46 -7.44 -4.82 -20.91
CA TYR A 46 -8.26 -4.39 -19.77
C TYR A 46 -7.52 -3.40 -18.87
N ILE A 47 -6.27 -3.68 -18.53
CA ILE A 47 -5.42 -2.82 -17.69
C ILE A 47 -5.20 -1.46 -18.35
N SER A 48 -4.91 -1.43 -19.65
CA SER A 48 -4.70 -0.19 -20.39
C SER A 48 -6.01 0.63 -20.51
N ASP A 49 -7.13 -0.01 -20.84
CA ASP A 49 -8.42 0.66 -21.01
C ASP A 49 -9.00 1.19 -19.69
N LYS A 50 -8.97 0.37 -18.64
CA LYS A 50 -9.62 0.66 -17.36
C LYS A 50 -8.75 1.42 -16.38
N PHE A 51 -7.45 1.15 -16.35
CA PHE A 51 -6.53 1.79 -15.41
C PHE A 51 -5.55 2.72 -16.10
N GLY A 52 -5.30 2.59 -17.41
CA GLY A 52 -4.24 3.36 -18.08
C GLY A 52 -2.84 3.01 -17.57
N LEU A 53 -2.62 1.76 -17.14
CA LEU A 53 -1.33 1.31 -16.60
C LEU A 53 -0.57 0.45 -17.60
N ARG A 54 0.74 0.37 -17.43
CA ARG A 54 1.63 -0.40 -18.28
C ARG A 54 1.90 -1.80 -17.70
N LEU A 55 1.59 -2.82 -18.49
CA LEU A 55 1.97 -4.21 -18.21
C LEU A 55 3.26 -4.57 -18.96
N ILE A 56 4.31 -4.96 -18.24
CA ILE A 56 5.57 -5.42 -18.81
C ILE A 56 5.63 -6.94 -18.68
N VAL A 57 5.68 -7.64 -19.81
CA VAL A 57 5.87 -9.10 -19.87
C VAL A 57 7.26 -9.35 -20.42
N HIS A 58 8.18 -9.75 -19.55
CA HIS A 58 9.57 -10.06 -19.87
C HIS A 58 9.80 -11.57 -19.80
N GLN A 59 10.89 -12.08 -20.37
CA GLN A 59 11.18 -13.53 -20.36
C GLN A 59 11.45 -14.12 -18.96
N TYR A 60 11.83 -13.26 -18.00
CA TYR A 60 12.17 -13.64 -16.62
C TYR A 60 11.15 -13.18 -15.58
N PHE A 61 10.33 -12.17 -15.88
CA PHE A 61 9.38 -11.61 -14.93
C PHE A 61 8.20 -10.94 -15.63
N ILE A 62 7.15 -10.66 -14.86
CA ILE A 62 6.05 -9.79 -15.26
C ILE A 62 5.90 -8.70 -14.20
N LYS A 63 5.69 -7.45 -14.63
CA LYS A 63 5.53 -6.27 -13.77
C LYS A 63 4.33 -5.46 -14.26
N LEU A 64 3.41 -5.12 -13.36
CA LEU A 64 2.41 -4.07 -13.57
C LEU A 64 2.91 -2.80 -12.90
N GLU A 65 3.14 -1.75 -13.67
CA GLU A 65 3.54 -0.44 -13.15
C GLU A 65 2.34 0.25 -12.53
N LYS A 66 2.13 0.02 -11.23
CA LYS A 66 1.03 0.58 -10.43
C LYS A 66 1.38 2.00 -9.98
N ILE A 67 0.50 2.95 -10.29
CA ILE A 67 0.69 4.36 -9.98
C ILE A 67 -0.55 4.84 -9.22
N PRO A 68 -0.43 5.17 -7.93
CA PRO A 68 -1.57 5.66 -7.17
C PRO A 68 -2.00 7.04 -7.69
N VAL A 69 -3.27 7.36 -7.51
CA VAL A 69 -3.79 8.70 -7.81
C VAL A 69 -3.33 9.68 -6.74
N GLU A 70 -3.46 9.26 -5.48
CA GLU A 70 -3.04 9.98 -4.29
C GLU A 70 -2.12 9.01 -3.54
N PRO A 71 -0.81 9.27 -3.48
CA PRO A 71 0.12 8.39 -2.79
C PRO A 71 -0.06 8.52 -1.28
N GLU A 72 -0.11 7.37 -0.61
CA GLU A 72 -0.21 7.30 0.84
C GLU A 72 1.09 6.75 1.43
N GLY A 73 1.41 7.14 2.67
CA GLY A 73 2.65 6.73 3.33
C GLY A 73 2.83 5.21 3.38
N TRP A 74 1.75 4.45 3.54
CA TRP A 74 1.75 2.98 3.59
C TRP A 74 1.97 2.30 2.22
N MET A 75 1.90 3.04 1.11
CA MET A 75 2.18 2.53 -0.24
C MET A 75 3.67 2.50 -0.56
N GLY A 76 4.49 3.23 0.20
CA GLY A 76 5.94 3.31 0.03
C GLY A 76 6.69 2.14 0.68
N ILE A 77 8.02 2.24 0.67
CA ILE A 77 8.92 1.28 1.33
C ILE A 77 8.85 1.53 2.83
N GLN A 78 8.18 0.64 3.57
CA GLN A 78 7.93 0.82 5.00
C GLN A 78 9.17 0.60 5.89
N ASP A 79 10.22 -0.03 5.36
CA ASP A 79 11.45 -0.28 6.10
C ASP A 79 12.35 0.95 6.22
N PHE A 80 12.12 1.98 5.38
CA PHE A 80 12.87 3.23 5.45
C PHE A 80 12.37 4.10 6.60
N GLN A 81 13.32 4.57 7.40
CA GLN A 81 13.09 5.31 8.63
C GLN A 81 13.51 6.78 8.50
N GLU A 82 14.48 7.06 7.64
CA GLU A 82 15.10 8.38 7.48
C GLU A 82 15.14 8.80 6.01
N GLN A 83 15.18 10.11 5.74
CA GLN A 83 15.38 10.64 4.38
C GLN A 83 16.67 10.11 3.73
N MET A 84 17.71 9.88 4.56
CA MET A 84 18.97 9.30 4.13
C MET A 84 18.80 7.90 3.52
N ASP A 85 17.89 7.08 4.03
CA ASP A 85 17.63 5.74 3.47
C ASP A 85 17.18 5.86 2.01
N TYR A 86 16.23 6.77 1.77
CA TYR A 86 15.70 7.00 0.43
C TYR A 86 16.74 7.59 -0.52
N ALA A 87 17.54 8.54 -0.05
CA ALA A 87 18.62 9.12 -0.84
C ALA A 87 19.70 8.08 -1.21
N ILE A 88 20.15 7.26 -0.24
CA ILE A 88 21.11 6.17 -0.49
C ILE A 88 20.50 5.16 -1.48
N PHE A 89 19.21 4.82 -1.36
CA PHE A 89 18.54 3.92 -2.29
C PHE A 89 18.52 4.47 -3.72
N CYS A 90 18.24 5.76 -3.91
CA CYS A 90 18.30 6.39 -5.22
C CYS A 90 19.72 6.36 -5.82
N CYS A 91 20.74 6.68 -5.03
CA CYS A 91 22.14 6.57 -5.49
C CYS A 91 22.50 5.11 -5.83
N ALA A 92 22.05 4.14 -5.04
CA ALA A 92 22.29 2.72 -5.34
C ALA A 92 21.59 2.27 -6.62
N LEU A 93 20.39 2.80 -6.93
CA LEU A 93 19.74 2.55 -8.22
C LEU A 93 20.54 3.13 -9.39
N SER A 94 21.10 4.34 -9.23
CA SER A 94 22.00 4.97 -10.21
C SER A 94 23.25 4.11 -10.45
N PHE A 95 23.92 3.67 -9.38
CA PHE A 95 25.06 2.75 -9.44
C PHE A 95 24.72 1.47 -10.23
N LEU A 96 23.56 0.85 -9.92
CA LEU A 96 23.12 -0.38 -10.60
C LEU A 96 22.77 -0.18 -12.08
N GLU A 97 22.41 1.03 -12.50
CA GLU A 97 22.18 1.36 -13.91
C GLU A 97 23.49 1.29 -14.72
N GLY A 98 24.62 1.62 -14.09
CA GLY A 98 25.96 1.48 -14.65
C GLY A 98 26.46 0.03 -14.77
N LYS A 99 25.77 -0.95 -14.16
CA LYS A 99 26.19 -2.35 -14.11
C LYS A 99 25.58 -3.21 -15.22
N ALA A 100 26.39 -4.13 -15.75
CA ALA A 100 25.89 -5.20 -16.60
C ALA A 100 25.04 -6.20 -15.80
N VAL A 101 24.11 -6.88 -16.47
CA VAL A 101 23.37 -7.99 -15.84
C VAL A 101 24.35 -9.09 -15.46
N GLU A 102 24.22 -9.64 -14.25
CA GLU A 102 25.14 -10.63 -13.66
C GLU A 102 26.55 -10.09 -13.40
N GLU A 103 26.77 -8.77 -13.48
CA GLU A 103 28.02 -8.17 -13.04
C GLU A 103 28.13 -8.23 -11.52
N GLN A 104 29.27 -8.71 -11.04
CA GLN A 104 29.58 -8.75 -9.62
C GLN A 104 30.25 -7.47 -9.17
N PHE A 105 29.94 -7.03 -7.95
CA PHE A 105 30.53 -5.85 -7.34
C PHE A 105 30.66 -6.05 -5.84
N LEU A 106 31.62 -5.35 -5.24
CA LEU A 106 31.87 -5.40 -3.81
C LEU A 106 31.07 -4.33 -3.07
N LEU A 107 30.77 -4.57 -1.79
CA LEU A 107 30.14 -3.55 -0.94
C LEU A 107 30.98 -2.27 -0.86
N SER A 108 32.31 -2.38 -0.76
CA SER A 108 33.21 -1.22 -0.71
C SER A 108 33.12 -0.35 -1.98
N GLU A 109 32.97 -0.98 -3.14
CA GLU A 109 32.80 -0.29 -4.42
C GLU A 109 31.51 0.54 -4.42
N LEU A 110 30.39 -0.05 -4.02
CA LEU A 110 29.13 0.67 -3.86
C LEU A 110 29.26 1.80 -2.83
N CYS A 111 29.88 1.55 -1.68
CA CYS A 111 30.10 2.56 -0.63
C CYS A 111 30.88 3.78 -1.15
N GLN A 112 31.89 3.55 -1.99
CA GLN A 112 32.69 4.63 -2.60
C GLN A 112 31.86 5.45 -3.59
N ASP A 113 31.06 4.80 -4.44
CA ASP A 113 30.20 5.47 -5.41
C ASP A 113 29.11 6.30 -4.72
N LEU A 114 28.47 5.72 -3.71
CA LEU A 114 27.48 6.40 -2.86
C LEU A 114 28.07 7.66 -2.22
N GLN A 115 29.32 7.63 -1.73
CA GLN A 115 29.98 8.81 -1.15
C GLN A 115 30.20 9.93 -2.17
N GLY A 116 30.38 9.60 -3.45
CA GLY A 116 30.54 10.56 -4.54
C GLY A 116 29.23 11.21 -4.95
N ASP A 117 28.14 10.44 -4.98
CA ASP A 117 26.86 10.85 -5.58
C ASP A 117 25.80 11.30 -4.57
N TYR A 118 26.04 11.13 -3.26
CA TYR A 118 25.05 11.43 -2.24
C TYR A 118 24.68 12.93 -2.21
N PRO A 119 23.38 13.28 -2.35
CA PRO A 119 22.97 14.69 -2.48
C PRO A 119 22.72 15.39 -1.14
N GLY A 120 22.86 14.69 0.00
CA GLY A 120 22.58 15.26 1.31
C GLY A 120 23.62 16.32 1.72
N GLU A 121 23.21 17.23 2.60
CA GLU A 121 24.06 18.34 3.05
C GLU A 121 25.36 17.87 3.74
N LEU A 122 25.27 16.75 4.46
CA LEU A 122 26.41 16.09 5.09
C LEU A 122 26.82 14.86 4.27
N PRO A 123 28.11 14.68 3.97
CA PRO A 123 28.58 13.52 3.23
C PRO A 123 28.36 12.22 4.02
N LEU A 124 28.27 11.11 3.30
CA LEU A 124 28.18 9.79 3.91
C LEU A 124 29.52 9.43 4.58
N ASP A 125 29.47 9.28 5.90
CA ASP A 125 30.58 8.76 6.70
C ASP A 125 30.24 7.36 7.25
N TRP A 126 30.95 6.34 6.75
CA TRP A 126 30.74 4.95 7.15
C TRP A 126 31.28 4.63 8.55
N THR A 127 32.05 5.53 9.17
CA THR A 127 32.47 5.37 10.58
C THR A 127 31.29 5.60 11.54
N LEU A 128 30.25 6.28 11.06
CA LEU A 128 29.04 6.56 11.82
C LEU A 128 28.05 5.40 11.77
N TYR A 129 27.68 4.91 12.96
CA TYR A 129 26.72 3.81 13.14
C TYR A 129 25.38 4.03 12.43
N THR A 130 24.85 5.26 12.49
CA THR A 130 23.55 5.63 11.88
C THR A 130 23.58 5.53 10.36
N HIS A 131 24.71 5.86 9.73
CA HIS A 131 24.90 5.77 8.28
C HIS A 131 24.99 4.31 7.85
N ARG A 132 25.76 3.49 8.58
CA ARG A 132 25.83 2.04 8.34
C ARG A 132 24.48 1.36 8.46
N LYS A 133 23.67 1.72 9.47
CA LYS A 133 22.29 1.21 9.60
C LYS A 133 21.41 1.59 8.41
N SER A 134 21.56 2.80 7.89
CA SER A 134 20.81 3.26 6.73
C SER A 134 21.18 2.46 5.47
N LEU A 135 22.48 2.24 5.25
CA LEU A 135 22.95 1.38 4.16
C LEU A 135 22.43 -0.06 4.33
N ILE A 136 22.48 -0.64 5.53
CA ILE A 136 21.95 -2.00 5.78
C ILE A 136 20.46 -2.09 5.42
N ARG A 137 19.64 -1.09 5.79
CA ARG A 137 18.22 -1.04 5.40
C ARG A 137 18.05 -0.97 3.89
N VAL A 138 18.83 -0.13 3.20
CA VAL A 138 18.81 -0.02 1.74
C VAL A 138 19.20 -1.33 1.06
N MET A 139 20.28 -1.98 1.50
CA MET A 139 20.74 -3.24 0.93
C MET A 139 19.71 -4.36 1.12
N LYS A 140 19.02 -4.40 2.27
CA LYS A 140 17.90 -5.33 2.49
C LYS A 140 16.77 -5.08 1.49
N VAL A 141 16.39 -3.83 1.28
CA VAL A 141 15.34 -3.46 0.32
C VAL A 141 15.75 -3.82 -1.11
N LEU A 142 17.00 -3.60 -1.52
CA LEU A 142 17.51 -4.02 -2.83
C LEU A 142 17.43 -5.54 -3.00
N LEU A 143 17.74 -6.32 -1.96
CA LEU A 143 17.62 -7.78 -1.96
C LEU A 143 16.15 -8.22 -1.99
N ASP A 144 15.25 -7.58 -1.24
CA ASP A 144 13.84 -7.94 -1.16
C ASP A 144 13.12 -7.70 -2.49
N PHE A 145 13.41 -6.58 -3.16
CA PHE A 145 12.98 -6.32 -4.54
C PHE A 145 13.75 -7.13 -5.59
N GLN A 146 14.70 -7.96 -5.16
CA GLN A 146 15.55 -8.82 -6.00
C GLN A 146 16.45 -8.05 -6.96
N LEU A 147 16.71 -6.76 -6.74
CA LEU A 147 17.53 -5.95 -7.65
C LEU A 147 18.98 -6.43 -7.67
N ILE A 148 19.45 -6.97 -6.55
CA ILE A 148 20.77 -7.57 -6.38
C ILE A 148 20.63 -8.96 -5.74
N ARG A 149 21.70 -9.74 -5.78
CA ARG A 149 21.82 -11.04 -5.12
C ARG A 149 23.13 -11.12 -4.34
N VAL A 150 23.09 -11.76 -3.16
CA VAL A 150 24.31 -12.08 -2.41
C VAL A 150 25.02 -13.28 -3.05
N VAL A 151 26.29 -13.10 -3.39
CA VAL A 151 27.18 -14.18 -3.85
C VAL A 151 27.96 -14.75 -2.67
N ASP A 152 28.56 -13.88 -1.85
CA ASP A 152 29.31 -14.24 -0.64
C ASP A 152 29.29 -13.12 0.41
N GLY A 153 29.36 -13.47 1.69
CA GLY A 153 29.37 -12.54 2.82
C GLY A 153 28.01 -12.26 3.46
N ASP A 154 28.01 -11.38 4.47
CA ASP A 154 26.83 -11.04 5.27
C ASP A 154 26.83 -9.55 5.65
N ILE A 155 25.85 -8.81 5.13
CA ILE A 155 25.69 -7.36 5.35
C ILE A 155 25.37 -7.00 6.80
N ALA A 156 24.82 -7.93 7.60
CA ALA A 156 24.50 -7.64 8.99
C ALA A 156 25.74 -7.30 9.83
N ARG A 157 26.91 -7.81 9.43
CA ARG A 157 28.19 -7.56 10.10
C ARG A 157 28.73 -6.15 9.87
N PHE A 158 28.23 -5.45 8.85
CA PHE A 158 28.59 -4.06 8.57
C PHE A 158 28.14 -3.11 9.71
N ASP A 159 27.20 -3.51 10.56
CA ASP A 159 26.73 -2.70 11.69
C ASP A 159 27.87 -2.30 12.65
N HIS A 160 28.82 -3.22 12.85
CA HIS A 160 29.94 -3.07 13.79
C HIS A 160 31.31 -2.92 13.13
N ASN A 161 31.42 -3.16 11.82
CA ASN A 161 32.68 -3.09 11.09
C ASN A 161 32.47 -2.54 9.67
N GLU A 162 32.99 -1.34 9.39
CA GLU A 162 32.94 -0.73 8.05
C GLU A 162 33.84 -1.42 7.02
N GLU A 163 34.82 -2.23 7.45
CA GLU A 163 35.67 -3.03 6.58
C GLU A 163 35.00 -4.36 6.18
N GLN A 164 33.75 -4.61 6.61
CA GLN A 164 33.04 -5.82 6.23
C GLN A 164 32.76 -5.81 4.73
N GLU A 165 33.36 -6.77 4.03
CA GLU A 165 33.13 -6.96 2.61
C GLU A 165 32.00 -7.95 2.34
N VAL A 166 31.19 -7.66 1.32
CA VAL A 166 30.14 -8.56 0.80
C VAL A 166 30.19 -8.48 -0.72
N LEU A 167 30.11 -9.64 -1.38
CA LEU A 167 30.08 -9.74 -2.83
C LEU A 167 28.63 -9.87 -3.30
N TYR A 168 28.22 -8.94 -4.15
CA TYR A 168 26.90 -8.91 -4.75
C TYR A 168 26.97 -9.12 -6.25
N GLU A 169 25.81 -9.45 -6.83
CA GLU A 169 25.59 -9.55 -8.26
C GLU A 169 24.36 -8.72 -8.64
N ALA A 170 24.50 -7.88 -9.67
CA ALA A 170 23.38 -7.10 -10.22
C ALA A 170 22.45 -8.02 -11.02
N THR A 171 21.15 -7.99 -10.72
CA THR A 171 20.17 -8.81 -11.45
C THR A 171 19.60 -8.07 -12.65
N VAL A 172 18.91 -8.81 -13.53
CA VAL A 172 18.13 -8.19 -14.62
C VAL A 172 17.00 -7.28 -14.11
N TYR A 173 16.52 -7.47 -12.87
CA TYR A 173 15.36 -6.75 -12.34
C TYR A 173 15.67 -5.29 -11.99
N SER A 174 16.92 -4.97 -11.66
CA SER A 174 17.36 -3.59 -11.37
C SER A 174 17.04 -2.65 -12.53
N ARG A 175 17.27 -3.09 -13.77
CA ARG A 175 17.00 -2.35 -15.02
C ARG A 175 15.53 -2.01 -15.25
N TYR A 176 14.63 -2.67 -14.55
CA TYR A 176 13.19 -2.50 -14.68
C TYR A 176 12.54 -2.01 -13.40
N PHE A 177 13.30 -1.70 -12.35
CA PHE A 177 12.73 -1.21 -11.11
C PHE A 177 12.19 0.22 -11.31
N MET A 178 13.05 1.11 -11.80
CA MET A 178 12.66 2.46 -12.20
C MET A 178 11.74 2.41 -13.43
N ARG A 179 10.70 3.24 -13.40
CA ARG A 179 9.79 3.42 -14.54
C ARG A 179 10.47 4.26 -15.61
N THR A 180 10.03 4.11 -16.85
CA THR A 180 10.37 5.06 -17.91
C THR A 180 9.51 6.31 -17.77
N TYR A 181 10.13 7.49 -17.79
CA TYR A 181 9.43 8.78 -17.78
C TYR A 181 9.42 9.38 -19.21
N PRO A 182 8.37 10.15 -19.59
CA PRO A 182 8.30 10.80 -20.90
C PRO A 182 9.40 11.85 -21.10
N ASP A 183 9.60 12.66 -20.07
CA ASP A 183 10.56 13.75 -20.02
C ASP A 183 11.79 13.32 -19.20
N ASP A 184 12.91 14.04 -19.40
CA ASP A 184 14.12 13.89 -18.60
C ASP A 184 13.79 14.03 -17.10
N PHE A 185 14.31 13.11 -16.27
CA PHE A 185 14.00 13.09 -14.85
C PHE A 185 14.46 14.37 -14.13
N SER A 186 15.50 15.04 -14.62
CA SER A 186 15.99 16.32 -14.09
C SER A 186 15.04 17.50 -14.34
N ALA A 187 14.04 17.34 -15.21
CA ALA A 187 13.05 18.39 -15.49
C ALA A 187 11.99 18.51 -14.38
N TYR A 188 11.77 17.47 -13.58
CA TYR A 188 10.78 17.46 -12.52
C TYR A 188 11.34 18.12 -11.26
N ARG A 189 10.61 19.11 -10.72
CA ARG A 189 11.04 19.84 -9.50
C ARG A 189 10.40 19.31 -8.22
N HIS A 190 9.24 18.69 -8.36
CA HIS A 190 8.49 18.12 -7.25
C HIS A 190 7.82 16.82 -7.68
N TRP A 191 7.58 15.92 -6.72
CA TRP A 191 7.07 14.59 -7.01
C TRP A 191 5.65 14.58 -7.59
N GLU A 192 4.80 15.60 -7.35
CA GLU A 192 3.46 15.67 -7.95
C GLU A 192 3.56 15.82 -9.47
N GLU A 193 4.60 16.48 -9.98
CA GLU A 193 4.83 16.60 -11.43
C GLU A 193 5.05 15.22 -12.07
N LEU A 194 5.60 14.25 -11.32
CA LEU A 194 5.73 12.86 -11.78
C LEU A 194 4.35 12.21 -11.93
N LEU A 195 3.40 12.51 -11.05
CA LEU A 195 2.03 12.00 -11.17
C LEU A 195 1.27 12.68 -12.30
N GLU A 196 1.41 14.00 -12.44
CA GLU A 196 0.82 14.75 -13.54
C GLU A 196 1.33 14.26 -14.90
N SER A 197 2.61 13.91 -15.01
CA SER A 197 3.20 13.37 -16.23
C SER A 197 2.55 12.07 -16.70
N ASP A 198 2.12 11.20 -15.77
CA ASP A 198 1.43 9.95 -16.11
C ASP A 198 0.06 10.21 -16.74
N TRP A 199 -0.64 11.25 -16.29
CA TRP A 199 -1.93 11.65 -16.86
C TRP A 199 -1.79 12.26 -18.25
N LYS A 200 -0.65 12.88 -18.58
CA LYS A 200 -0.38 13.35 -19.95
C LYS A 200 -0.40 12.20 -20.97
N MET A 201 0.00 10.99 -20.57
CA MET A 201 -0.08 9.79 -21.42
C MET A 201 -1.47 9.14 -21.44
N ASN A 202 -2.38 9.54 -20.54
CA ASN A 202 -3.65 8.88 -20.26
C ASN A 202 -4.87 9.80 -20.41
N GLN A 203 -4.82 10.77 -21.33
CA GLN A 203 -5.84 11.80 -21.50
C GLN A 203 -7.24 11.24 -21.87
N GLU A 204 -7.28 10.16 -22.66
CA GLU A 204 -8.55 9.50 -23.00
C GLU A 204 -9.14 8.81 -21.78
N ASP A 205 -10.40 9.12 -21.46
CA ASP A 205 -11.16 8.57 -20.34
C ASP A 205 -10.44 8.70 -18.98
N GLU A 206 -9.65 9.77 -18.81
CA GLU A 206 -8.84 10.04 -17.61
C GLU A 206 -9.63 9.85 -16.31
N ARG A 207 -10.84 10.43 -16.22
CA ARG A 207 -11.69 10.31 -15.03
C ARG A 207 -12.06 8.86 -14.71
N ARG A 208 -12.40 8.07 -15.73
CA ARG A 208 -12.73 6.65 -15.56
C ARG A 208 -11.50 5.92 -15.02
N LYS A 209 -10.34 6.12 -15.65
CA LYS A 209 -9.07 5.51 -15.21
C LYS A 209 -8.72 5.87 -13.77
N ARG A 210 -8.88 7.15 -13.42
CA ARG A 210 -8.69 7.66 -12.05
C ARG A 210 -9.61 6.97 -11.05
N VAL A 211 -10.90 6.83 -11.37
CA VAL A 211 -11.87 6.12 -10.51
C VAL A 211 -11.49 4.66 -10.29
N TYR A 212 -11.11 3.91 -11.35
CA TYR A 212 -10.67 2.52 -11.20
C TYR A 212 -9.42 2.42 -10.33
N ARG A 213 -8.40 3.27 -10.56
CA ARG A 213 -7.20 3.29 -9.72
C ARG A 213 -7.53 3.60 -8.26
N LYS A 214 -8.37 4.60 -7.97
CA LYS A 214 -8.76 4.90 -6.60
C LYS A 214 -9.49 3.71 -5.95
N LEU A 215 -10.43 3.07 -6.64
CA LEU A 215 -11.18 1.94 -6.09
C LEU A 215 -10.31 0.70 -5.80
N PHE A 216 -9.33 0.41 -6.66
CA PHE A 216 -8.48 -0.78 -6.51
C PHE A 216 -7.23 -0.56 -5.68
N PHE A 217 -6.73 0.68 -5.57
CA PHE A 217 -5.49 0.98 -4.87
C PHE A 217 -5.70 1.59 -3.48
N SER A 218 -6.94 1.84 -3.04
CA SER A 218 -7.21 2.31 -1.68
C SER A 218 -8.27 1.45 -0.98
N PRO A 219 -8.24 1.37 0.36
CA PRO A 219 -9.28 0.67 1.13
C PRO A 219 -10.71 1.16 0.90
N GLY A 220 -10.85 2.44 0.57
CA GLY A 220 -12.12 3.04 0.26
C GLY A 220 -11.94 4.47 -0.21
N LEU A 221 -12.85 4.89 -1.06
CA LEU A 221 -12.95 6.22 -1.61
C LEU A 221 -13.96 7.00 -0.77
N GLN A 222 -13.57 8.19 -0.31
CA GLN A 222 -14.46 9.12 0.37
C GLN A 222 -14.94 10.18 -0.60
N ARG A 223 -16.17 10.65 -0.40
CA ARG A 223 -16.66 11.83 -1.10
C ARG A 223 -15.96 13.06 -0.53
N GLY A 224 -15.21 13.77 -1.38
CA GLY A 224 -14.61 15.06 -1.03
C GLY A 224 -15.66 16.17 -0.80
N GLU A 225 -15.19 17.31 -0.30
CA GLU A 225 -16.02 18.50 -0.16
C GLU A 225 -16.25 19.16 -1.52
N GLN A 226 -17.50 19.61 -1.78
CA GLN A 226 -17.95 20.36 -2.97
C GLN A 226 -17.54 19.80 -4.36
N GLN A 227 -18.52 19.36 -5.15
CA GLN A 227 -18.35 18.93 -6.56
C GLN A 227 -17.24 17.88 -6.80
N ASP A 228 -17.16 16.85 -5.96
CA ASP A 228 -16.34 15.67 -6.24
C ASP A 228 -16.80 14.96 -7.53
N LEU A 229 -16.12 15.27 -8.63
CA LEU A 229 -16.44 14.76 -9.96
C LEU A 229 -16.21 13.24 -10.07
N ASP A 230 -15.27 12.70 -9.30
CA ASP A 230 -14.97 11.27 -9.29
C ASP A 230 -16.08 10.51 -8.54
N PHE A 231 -16.49 10.99 -7.36
CA PHE A 231 -17.60 10.39 -6.61
C PHE A 231 -18.93 10.51 -7.37
N HIS A 232 -19.14 11.66 -8.04
CA HIS A 232 -20.31 11.85 -8.91
C HIS A 232 -20.31 10.87 -10.08
N TYR A 233 -19.16 10.60 -10.69
CA TYR A 233 -19.02 9.57 -11.71
C TYR A 233 -19.37 8.19 -11.17
N ILE A 234 -18.85 7.81 -10.00
CA ILE A 234 -19.14 6.51 -9.35
C ILE A 234 -20.64 6.33 -9.15
N ARG A 235 -21.35 7.36 -8.65
CA ARG A 235 -22.81 7.29 -8.45
C ARG A 235 -23.59 7.14 -9.75
N ASN A 236 -23.24 7.91 -10.78
CA ASN A 236 -23.97 7.93 -12.04
C ASN A 236 -23.74 6.65 -12.87
N PHE A 237 -22.54 6.09 -12.80
CA PHE A 237 -22.15 4.89 -13.53
C PHE A 237 -22.09 3.63 -12.66
N ARG A 238 -22.74 3.65 -11.49
CA ARG A 238 -22.66 2.57 -10.49
C ARG A 238 -22.92 1.18 -11.07
N ASN A 239 -23.97 1.00 -11.88
CA ASN A 239 -24.35 -0.31 -12.41
C ASN A 239 -23.27 -0.82 -13.37
N ARG A 240 -22.81 0.05 -14.28
CA ARG A 240 -21.75 -0.27 -15.23
C ARG A 240 -20.43 -0.58 -14.54
N LEU A 241 -20.09 0.16 -13.47
CA LEU A 241 -18.89 -0.08 -12.69
C LEU A 241 -18.96 -1.42 -11.95
N SER A 242 -20.08 -1.69 -11.27
CA SER A 242 -20.29 -2.97 -10.58
C SER A 242 -20.23 -4.14 -11.54
N GLU A 243 -20.98 -4.08 -12.66
CA GLU A 243 -20.98 -5.12 -13.70
C GLU A 243 -19.56 -5.38 -14.23
N ASP A 244 -18.83 -4.33 -14.62
CA ASP A 244 -17.48 -4.49 -15.16
C ASP A 244 -16.49 -5.04 -14.12
N ILE A 245 -16.53 -4.55 -12.87
CA ILE A 245 -15.62 -5.01 -11.81
C ILE A 245 -15.90 -6.48 -11.46
N GLU A 246 -17.16 -6.87 -11.31
CA GLU A 246 -17.55 -8.25 -10.97
C GLU A 246 -17.35 -9.24 -12.14
N GLU A 247 -17.44 -8.76 -13.38
CA GLU A 247 -17.07 -9.56 -14.56
C GLU A 247 -15.56 -9.82 -14.67
N HIS A 248 -14.72 -8.95 -14.10
CA HIS A 248 -13.25 -8.98 -14.28
C HIS A 248 -12.46 -9.23 -12.98
N SER A 249 -13.12 -9.38 -11.83
CA SER A 249 -12.47 -9.66 -10.54
C SER A 249 -13.43 -10.33 -9.56
N ASP A 250 -12.88 -10.84 -8.46
CA ASP A 250 -13.65 -11.41 -7.34
C ASP A 250 -14.11 -10.34 -6.33
N TYR A 251 -14.13 -9.06 -6.75
CA TYR A 251 -14.53 -7.94 -5.92
C TYR A 251 -15.97 -7.52 -6.19
N THR A 252 -16.66 -7.17 -5.11
CA THR A 252 -17.98 -6.53 -5.15
C THR A 252 -17.82 -5.05 -4.83
N LEU A 253 -18.40 -4.20 -5.66
CA LEU A 253 -18.40 -2.74 -5.44
C LEU A 253 -19.57 -2.31 -4.55
N HIS A 254 -19.23 -1.70 -3.41
CA HIS A 254 -20.20 -1.09 -2.50
C HIS A 254 -20.17 0.42 -2.63
N ILE A 255 -21.34 1.05 -2.78
CA ILE A 255 -21.48 2.51 -2.90
C ILE A 255 -22.53 2.99 -1.90
N TYR A 256 -22.10 3.83 -0.98
CA TYR A 256 -22.94 4.51 0.01
C TYR A 256 -23.06 6.00 -0.31
N LYS A 257 -23.74 6.75 0.56
CA LYS A 257 -23.89 8.20 0.41
C LYS A 257 -22.52 8.87 0.28
N ASN A 258 -21.56 8.63 1.17
CA ASN A 258 -20.31 9.38 1.17
C ASN A 258 -19.05 8.52 1.07
N THR A 259 -19.18 7.21 0.81
CA THR A 259 -18.05 6.31 0.59
C THR A 259 -18.35 5.23 -0.43
N ALA A 260 -17.32 4.74 -1.11
CA ALA A 260 -17.38 3.56 -1.97
C ALA A 260 -16.12 2.71 -1.76
N PHE A 261 -16.23 1.39 -1.82
CA PHE A 261 -15.09 0.48 -1.62
C PHE A 261 -15.34 -0.89 -2.27
N LEU A 262 -14.30 -1.70 -2.34
CA LEU A 262 -14.35 -3.06 -2.84
C LEU A 262 -14.30 -4.05 -1.67
N SER A 263 -15.12 -5.09 -1.72
CA SER A 263 -15.05 -6.22 -0.80
C SER A 263 -14.80 -7.52 -1.55
N THR A 264 -14.23 -8.51 -0.88
CA THR A 264 -14.15 -9.88 -1.39
C THR A 264 -14.75 -10.85 -0.36
N ALA A 265 -15.50 -11.85 -0.82
CA ALA A 265 -16.10 -12.84 0.06
C ALA A 265 -15.08 -13.89 0.54
N GLU A 266 -14.10 -14.21 -0.30
CA GLU A 266 -13.09 -15.24 -0.06
C GLU A 266 -11.70 -14.64 -0.19
N PRO A 267 -11.19 -13.94 0.85
CA PRO A 267 -9.89 -13.30 0.79
C PRO A 267 -8.78 -14.35 0.67
N ARG A 268 -7.87 -14.15 -0.28
CA ARG A 268 -6.66 -14.96 -0.45
C ARG A 268 -5.57 -14.52 0.52
N GLN A 269 -4.60 -15.40 0.76
CA GLN A 269 -3.54 -15.16 1.76
C GLN A 269 -2.72 -13.86 1.51
N TYR A 270 -2.53 -13.47 0.25
CA TYR A 270 -1.80 -12.25 -0.10
C TYR A 270 -2.66 -10.98 -0.07
N HIS A 271 -3.97 -11.10 0.17
CA HIS A 271 -4.83 -9.93 0.34
C HIS A 271 -4.61 -9.30 1.71
N LYS A 272 -4.52 -7.97 1.71
CA LYS A 272 -4.71 -7.17 2.91
C LYS A 272 -6.19 -6.75 2.95
N VAL A 273 -6.95 -7.34 3.87
CA VAL A 273 -8.38 -7.03 4.06
C VAL A 273 -8.66 -6.51 5.46
N PHE A 274 -9.68 -5.68 5.57
CA PHE A 274 -10.28 -5.27 6.84
C PHE A 274 -11.67 -5.90 6.97
N PRO A 275 -12.07 -6.37 8.16
CA PRO A 275 -11.30 -6.41 9.40
C PRO A 275 -10.16 -7.44 9.35
N THR A 276 -9.08 -7.17 10.08
CA THR A 276 -7.94 -8.09 10.19
C THR A 276 -8.11 -9.04 11.37
N ASN A 277 -7.24 -10.05 11.47
CA ASN A 277 -7.17 -10.93 12.65
C ASN A 277 -6.51 -10.25 13.88
N GLN A 278 -6.12 -8.97 13.77
CA GLN A 278 -5.54 -8.24 14.89
C GLN A 278 -6.65 -7.69 15.78
N ALA A 279 -6.46 -7.79 17.10
CA ALA A 279 -7.44 -7.32 18.08
C ALA A 279 -7.82 -5.82 17.94
N VAL A 280 -6.95 -4.99 17.35
CA VAL A 280 -7.27 -3.58 17.08
C VAL A 280 -8.45 -3.43 16.10
N SER A 281 -8.62 -4.36 15.16
CA SER A 281 -9.76 -4.37 14.24
C SER A 281 -11.08 -4.57 14.98
N ASP A 282 -11.10 -5.45 16.00
CA ASP A 282 -12.30 -5.66 16.84
C ASP A 282 -12.69 -4.39 17.60
N LEU A 283 -11.70 -3.66 18.13
CA LEU A 283 -11.92 -2.38 18.81
C LEU A 283 -12.48 -1.32 17.85
N ILE A 284 -12.02 -1.27 16.59
CA ILE A 284 -12.55 -0.36 15.56
C ILE A 284 -13.99 -0.73 15.18
N LEU A 285 -14.30 -2.02 15.07
CA LEU A 285 -15.67 -2.49 14.82
C LEU A 285 -16.62 -2.14 15.97
N GLN A 286 -16.16 -2.26 17.22
CA GLN A 286 -16.90 -1.85 18.42
C GLN A 286 -17.09 -0.34 18.48
N LEU A 287 -16.07 0.44 18.11
CA LEU A 287 -16.15 1.89 17.97
C LEU A 287 -17.26 2.29 16.99
N SER A 288 -17.25 1.69 15.80
CA SER A 288 -18.30 1.91 14.80
C SER A 288 -19.69 1.59 15.35
N TRP A 289 -19.85 0.42 15.99
CA TRP A 289 -21.11 0.04 16.62
C TRP A 289 -21.56 1.05 17.68
N TYR A 290 -20.64 1.50 18.54
CA TYR A 290 -20.90 2.45 19.62
C TYR A 290 -21.36 3.81 19.08
N MET A 291 -20.74 4.28 18.01
CA MET A 291 -21.16 5.51 17.33
C MET A 291 -22.58 5.40 16.77
N HIS A 292 -22.94 4.25 16.17
CA HIS A 292 -24.30 3.99 15.67
C HIS A 292 -25.37 3.99 16.76
N GLN A 293 -25.03 3.67 18.01
CA GLN A 293 -25.98 3.72 19.13
C GLN A 293 -26.27 5.14 19.63
N GLN A 294 -25.50 6.15 19.19
CA GLN A 294 -25.61 7.53 19.67
C GLN A 294 -25.63 8.53 18.50
N PRO A 295 -26.63 8.46 17.60
CA PRO A 295 -26.70 9.31 16.41
C PRO A 295 -26.79 10.81 16.74
N GLU A 296 -27.34 11.16 17.90
CA GLU A 296 -27.41 12.55 18.35
C GLU A 296 -26.08 13.12 18.83
N ARG A 297 -25.18 12.25 19.34
CA ARG A 297 -23.84 12.64 19.79
C ARG A 297 -22.85 12.70 18.62
N PHE A 298 -22.97 11.78 17.67
CA PHE A 298 -22.04 11.61 16.55
C PHE A 298 -22.70 11.99 15.23
N GLN A 299 -23.15 13.25 15.12
CA GLN A 299 -23.78 13.75 13.90
C GLN A 299 -22.73 13.98 12.80
N PRO A 300 -22.83 13.27 11.65
CA PRO A 300 -21.91 13.48 10.56
C PRO A 300 -22.22 14.77 9.80
N ASN A 301 -21.18 15.42 9.26
CA ASN A 301 -21.33 16.57 8.36
C ASN A 301 -21.84 16.14 6.96
N GLU A 302 -21.89 17.08 6.01
CA GLU A 302 -22.36 16.79 4.64
C GLU A 302 -21.54 15.71 3.90
N SER A 303 -20.22 15.67 4.14
CA SER A 303 -19.30 14.66 3.62
C SER A 303 -19.33 13.36 4.43
N GLY A 304 -20.18 13.25 5.47
CA GLY A 304 -20.36 12.04 6.26
C GLY A 304 -19.30 11.83 7.33
N GLN A 305 -18.45 12.82 7.59
CA GLN A 305 -17.39 12.76 8.59
C GLN A 305 -17.92 13.17 9.97
N VAL A 306 -17.40 12.54 11.01
CA VAL A 306 -17.62 12.94 12.41
C VAL A 306 -16.34 13.59 12.93
N LEU A 307 -16.46 14.82 13.41
CA LEU A 307 -15.34 15.59 13.96
C LEU A 307 -15.29 15.44 15.48
N LEU A 308 -14.15 15.03 16.01
CA LEU A 308 -13.92 14.86 17.45
C LEU A 308 -12.63 15.59 17.85
N THR A 309 -12.61 16.18 19.04
CA THR A 309 -11.37 16.55 19.70
C THR A 309 -10.64 15.30 20.21
N LYS A 310 -9.34 15.41 20.48
CA LYS A 310 -8.56 14.30 21.06
C LYS A 310 -9.14 13.80 22.39
N SER A 311 -9.59 14.71 23.25
CA SER A 311 -10.23 14.37 24.52
C SER A 311 -11.58 13.67 24.35
N GLU A 312 -12.37 14.04 23.34
CA GLU A 312 -13.62 13.34 23.02
C GLU A 312 -13.37 11.93 22.52
N PHE A 313 -12.34 11.72 21.71
CA PHE A 313 -11.95 10.39 21.25
C PHE A 313 -11.43 9.53 22.40
N GLU A 314 -10.58 10.06 23.27
CA GLU A 314 -10.11 9.36 24.48
C GLU A 314 -11.26 8.97 25.40
N ARG A 315 -12.21 9.88 25.64
CA ARG A 315 -13.41 9.58 26.44
C ARG A 315 -14.25 8.47 25.79
N MET A 316 -14.40 8.49 24.48
CA MET A 316 -15.12 7.46 23.74
C MET A 316 -14.44 6.09 23.86
N VAL A 317 -13.11 6.04 23.80
CA VAL A 317 -12.34 4.79 23.99
C VAL A 317 -12.44 4.29 25.43
N GLU A 318 -12.48 5.18 26.41
CA GLU A 318 -12.74 4.84 27.81
C GLU A 318 -14.15 4.27 28.01
N GLU A 319 -15.16 4.86 27.37
CA GLU A 319 -16.55 4.34 27.39
C GLU A 319 -16.63 2.94 26.72
N LEU A 320 -15.95 2.75 25.58
CA LEU A 320 -15.82 1.43 24.94
C LEU A 320 -15.14 0.42 25.85
N ARG A 321 -14.08 0.82 26.55
CA ARG A 321 -13.35 -0.03 27.50
C ARG A 321 -14.29 -0.50 28.61
N GLN A 322 -15.04 0.41 29.22
CA GLN A 322 -15.99 0.05 30.28
C GLN A 322 -17.04 -0.97 29.81
N GLN A 323 -17.44 -0.90 28.54
CA GLN A 323 -18.45 -1.79 27.96
C GLN A 323 -17.89 -3.14 27.47
N PHE A 324 -16.68 -3.16 26.90
CA PHE A 324 -16.18 -4.30 26.12
C PHE A 324 -14.86 -4.89 26.61
N GLN A 325 -14.19 -4.29 27.61
CA GLN A 325 -12.84 -4.68 28.03
C GLN A 325 -12.73 -6.16 28.39
N GLN A 326 -13.78 -6.80 28.91
CA GLN A 326 -13.74 -8.22 29.25
C GLN A 326 -13.43 -9.14 28.06
N GLY A 327 -13.88 -8.78 26.85
CA GLY A 327 -13.57 -9.52 25.63
C GLY A 327 -12.28 -9.07 24.94
N TRP A 328 -11.67 -7.96 25.36
CA TRP A 328 -10.42 -7.50 24.77
C TRP A 328 -9.27 -8.47 25.06
N SER A 329 -8.32 -8.56 24.13
CA SER A 329 -7.09 -9.32 24.36
C SER A 329 -6.36 -8.78 25.58
N LYS A 330 -5.60 -9.65 26.28
CA LYS A 330 -4.81 -9.26 27.46
C LYS A 330 -3.94 -8.03 27.19
N ALA A 331 -3.31 -7.96 26.02
CA ALA A 331 -2.49 -6.83 25.61
C ALA A 331 -3.25 -5.50 25.60
N PHE A 332 -4.49 -5.46 25.09
CA PHE A 332 -5.32 -4.24 25.11
C PHE A 332 -5.93 -3.94 26.48
N ARG A 333 -6.20 -4.97 27.30
CA ARG A 333 -6.69 -4.78 28.68
C ARG A 333 -5.66 -4.14 29.60
N GLU A 334 -4.37 -4.38 29.37
CA GLU A 334 -3.27 -3.86 30.18
C GLU A 334 -2.76 -2.49 29.70
N LYS A 335 -3.08 -2.09 28.46
CA LYS A 335 -2.71 -0.78 27.92
C LYS A 335 -3.45 0.37 28.63
N SER A 336 -2.77 1.51 28.70
CA SER A 336 -3.42 2.78 29.05
C SER A 336 -4.38 3.18 27.95
N VAL A 337 -5.41 3.95 28.28
CA VAL A 337 -6.40 4.45 27.30
C VAL A 337 -5.71 5.19 26.16
N SER A 338 -4.75 6.05 26.47
CA SER A 338 -3.99 6.80 25.48
C SER A 338 -3.20 5.89 24.51
N ALA A 339 -2.64 4.79 25.01
CA ALA A 339 -1.98 3.80 24.15
C ALA A 339 -2.99 3.07 23.24
N VAL A 340 -4.16 2.70 23.77
CA VAL A 340 -5.25 2.12 22.96
C VAL A 340 -5.71 3.09 21.87
N CYS A 341 -5.89 4.37 22.23
CA CYS A 341 -6.23 5.41 21.26
C CYS A 341 -5.19 5.52 20.16
N ALA A 342 -3.90 5.52 20.50
CA ALA A 342 -2.81 5.60 19.53
C ALA A 342 -2.83 4.42 18.56
N ASP A 343 -3.00 3.19 19.05
CA ASP A 343 -3.09 1.99 18.21
C ASP A 343 -4.31 2.05 17.28
N MET A 344 -5.49 2.39 17.83
CA MET A 344 -6.72 2.50 17.05
C MET A 344 -6.61 3.58 15.98
N LEU A 345 -6.11 4.78 16.33
CA LEU A 345 -5.92 5.86 15.37
C LEU A 345 -4.89 5.51 14.29
N GLY A 346 -3.81 4.82 14.65
CA GLY A 346 -2.81 4.34 13.69
C GLY A 346 -3.43 3.39 12.66
N GLU A 347 -4.16 2.39 13.14
CA GLU A 347 -4.83 1.41 12.29
C GLU A 347 -5.96 2.05 11.45
N MET A 348 -6.77 2.94 12.04
CA MET A 348 -7.81 3.68 11.31
C MET A 348 -7.22 4.59 10.23
N LYS A 349 -6.07 5.21 10.46
CA LYS A 349 -5.36 5.99 9.43
C LYS A 349 -4.87 5.08 8.31
N TYR A 350 -4.26 3.94 8.65
CA TYR A 350 -3.80 2.95 7.67
C TYR A 350 -4.94 2.48 6.75
N TRP A 351 -6.14 2.25 7.31
CA TRP A 351 -7.33 1.86 6.55
C TRP A 351 -8.14 3.04 5.98
N MET A 352 -7.61 4.27 6.02
CA MET A 352 -8.29 5.49 5.54
C MET A 352 -9.67 5.75 6.18
N MET A 353 -9.86 5.25 7.40
CA MET A 353 -11.05 5.40 8.24
C MET A 353 -10.99 6.63 9.14
N ALA A 354 -9.80 7.17 9.41
CA ALA A 354 -9.65 8.40 10.16
C ALA A 354 -8.47 9.24 9.66
N GLU A 355 -8.55 10.54 9.94
CA GLU A 355 -7.43 11.47 9.87
C GLU A 355 -7.33 12.19 11.21
N ALA A 356 -6.14 12.66 11.56
CA ALA A 356 -5.97 13.48 12.75
C ALA A 356 -4.93 14.56 12.50
N ASP A 357 -5.27 15.78 12.86
CA ASP A 357 -4.36 16.92 12.94
C ASP A 357 -4.05 17.24 14.42
N GLU A 358 -3.44 18.40 14.68
CA GLU A 358 -3.07 18.79 16.05
C GLU A 358 -4.29 18.95 16.96
N ALA A 359 -5.43 19.39 16.43
CA ALA A 359 -6.61 19.77 17.19
C ALA A 359 -7.74 18.72 17.12
N PHE A 360 -7.96 18.13 15.96
CA PHE A 360 -9.12 17.30 15.67
C PHE A 360 -8.78 15.95 15.05
N ILE A 361 -9.64 14.98 15.32
CA ILE A 361 -9.74 13.68 14.69
C ILE A 361 -11.00 13.70 13.81
N ARG A 362 -10.82 13.43 12.52
CA ARG A 362 -11.91 13.26 11.55
C ARG A 362 -12.13 11.76 11.35
N ILE A 363 -13.23 11.24 11.87
CA ILE A 363 -13.67 9.88 11.53
C ILE A 363 -14.39 9.93 10.19
N ARG A 364 -13.89 9.17 9.22
CA ARG A 364 -14.39 9.14 7.84
C ARG A 364 -15.55 8.14 7.71
N PRO A 365 -16.45 8.32 6.73
CA PRO A 365 -17.63 7.46 6.54
C PRO A 365 -17.32 5.95 6.45
N LEU A 366 -16.15 5.58 5.90
CA LEU A 366 -15.74 4.17 5.77
C LEU A 366 -15.67 3.46 7.13
N ALA A 367 -15.30 4.17 8.20
CA ALA A 367 -15.25 3.61 9.56
C ALA A 367 -16.63 3.13 10.04
N GLY A 368 -17.69 3.78 9.57
CA GLY A 368 -19.07 3.49 9.98
C GLY A 368 -19.75 2.37 9.17
N VAL A 369 -19.10 1.84 8.14
CA VAL A 369 -19.74 0.83 7.27
C VAL A 369 -19.84 -0.52 7.94
N LEU A 370 -18.77 -0.96 8.60
CA LEU A 370 -18.70 -2.21 9.33
C LEU A 370 -18.77 -1.92 10.82
N ALA A 371 -19.60 -2.67 11.53
CA ALA A 371 -19.79 -2.54 12.97
C ALA A 371 -19.84 -3.94 13.59
N GLY A 372 -19.30 -4.09 14.79
CA GLY A 372 -19.19 -5.37 15.48
C GLY A 372 -19.46 -5.24 16.96
N GLN A 373 -20.10 -6.25 17.52
CA GLN A 373 -20.33 -6.41 18.95
C GLN A 373 -20.20 -7.89 19.29
N TYR A 374 -19.92 -8.19 20.56
CA TYR A 374 -19.98 -9.58 21.01
C TYR A 374 -21.41 -10.12 20.95
N PRO A 375 -21.58 -11.44 20.71
CA PRO A 375 -22.88 -12.11 20.83
C PRO A 375 -23.53 -11.88 22.20
N LYS A 376 -24.87 -11.92 22.26
CA LYS A 376 -25.61 -11.70 23.52
C LYS A 376 -25.32 -12.73 24.60
N ASP A 377 -24.90 -13.92 24.18
CA ASP A 377 -24.52 -15.06 25.00
C ASP A 377 -23.01 -15.12 25.26
N PHE A 378 -22.27 -14.05 24.95
CA PHE A 378 -20.87 -13.92 25.36
C PHE A 378 -20.78 -14.03 26.88
N GLN A 379 -20.35 -15.20 27.33
CA GLN A 379 -19.98 -15.43 28.71
C GLN A 379 -18.58 -14.85 28.88
N GLU A 380 -18.42 -13.99 29.88
CA GLU A 380 -17.13 -13.43 30.27
C GLU A 380 -16.12 -14.57 30.30
N GLY A 381 -15.15 -14.56 29.40
CA GLY A 381 -14.12 -15.59 29.38
C GLY A 381 -13.43 -15.57 30.74
N THR A 382 -13.72 -16.57 31.58
CA THR A 382 -12.91 -16.85 32.76
C THR A 382 -11.48 -16.92 32.28
N ALA A 383 -10.66 -15.98 32.75
CA ALA A 383 -9.25 -15.90 32.44
C ALA A 383 -8.61 -17.28 32.64
N ASN A 384 -8.39 -18.02 31.55
CA ASN A 384 -7.68 -19.28 31.57
C ASN A 384 -6.77 -19.33 30.35
N GLU A 385 -5.48 -19.27 30.71
CA GLU A 385 -4.24 -19.62 30.00
C GLU A 385 -3.69 -18.64 28.95
#